data_AF-A0A519NBL1-F1
#
_entry.id   AF-A0A519NBL1-F1
#
_cell.length_a   1.000
_cell.length_b   1.000
_cell.length_c   1.000
_cell.angle_alpha   90.00
_cell.angle_beta   90.00
_cell.angle_gamma   90.00
#
_symmetry.space_group_name_H-M   'P 1'
#
loop_
_entity.id
_entity.type
_entity.pdbx_description
1 polymer ?
#
loop_
_entity_poly.entity_id
_entity_poly.type
_entity_poly.pdbx_seq_one_letter_code
_entity_poly.pdbx_strand_id
1 'polypeptide(L)'
;MKKLSMLFAVVVMSLTSCSSDDSSSTDNNNNNGGISNNPVSGTLYGDDFTIGGGYARMQTINEVESFTLYMTDENLDCDDAFSGDFPIVVRTPSAIATHTTGTAISFNDPGSDDFISVGSGVTVIITEVTDTMVKGKVKGASTSTDNDINGTFSLPICE
;
A
#
# COMPACT_ATOMS: atom_id res chain seq x y z
N MET A 1 54.15 21.28 4.70
CA MET A 1 54.74 21.13 3.36
C MET A 1 54.75 19.65 3.00
N LYS A 2 54.16 19.29 1.84
CA LYS A 2 54.37 18.06 1.02
C LYS A 2 54.26 16.71 1.79
N LYS A 3 53.40 15.76 1.40
CA LYS A 3 53.39 15.13 0.09
C LYS A 3 51.99 14.61 -0.27
N LEU A 4 51.58 15.00 -1.48
CA LEU A 4 50.53 14.40 -2.30
C LEU A 4 51.01 13.00 -2.74
N SER A 5 50.20 11.97 -2.57
CA SER A 5 50.38 10.70 -3.28
C SER A 5 49.03 10.18 -3.77
N MET A 6 48.87 10.36 -5.06
CA MET A 6 47.86 9.84 -5.97
C MET A 6 48.04 8.32 -6.08
N LEU A 7 46.99 7.53 -5.92
CA LEU A 7 46.96 6.17 -6.49
C LEU A 7 45.57 5.89 -7.04
N PHE A 8 45.52 5.82 -8.36
CA PHE A 8 44.42 5.35 -9.18
C PHE A 8 44.44 3.82 -9.15
N ALA A 9 43.32 3.17 -8.82
CA ALA A 9 43.15 1.74 -9.02
C ALA A 9 41.78 1.49 -9.65
N VAL A 10 41.80 1.36 -10.98
CA VAL A 10 40.71 0.84 -11.80
C VAL A 10 40.75 -0.68 -11.67
N VAL A 11 39.65 -1.32 -11.25
CA VAL A 11 39.46 -2.77 -11.37
C VAL A 11 38.12 -3.07 -12.02
N VAL A 12 38.25 -3.36 -13.32
CA VAL A 12 37.49 -4.22 -14.24
C VAL A 12 36.19 -4.85 -13.72
N MET A 13 35.09 -4.51 -14.40
CA MET A 13 33.85 -5.27 -14.47
C MET A 13 34.08 -6.65 -15.10
N SER A 14 33.64 -7.70 -14.42
CA SER A 14 33.41 -9.02 -15.00
C SER A 14 31.91 -9.24 -15.16
N LEU A 15 31.43 -9.17 -16.41
CA LEU A 15 30.11 -9.64 -16.81
C LEU A 15 30.12 -11.18 -16.83
N THR A 16 29.53 -11.79 -15.82
CA THR A 16 29.15 -13.20 -15.88
C THR A 16 27.73 -13.31 -16.44
N SER A 17 27.61 -13.45 -17.76
CA SER A 17 26.44 -14.05 -18.40
C SER A 17 26.48 -15.55 -18.18
N CYS A 18 25.61 -16.06 -17.31
CA CYS A 18 25.15 -17.45 -17.40
C CYS A 18 23.76 -17.44 -18.04
N SER A 19 23.80 -17.75 -19.33
CA SER A 19 22.70 -18.21 -20.16
C SER A 19 22.21 -19.59 -19.72
N SER A 20 20.96 -19.90 -20.08
CA SER A 20 20.31 -21.23 -20.14
C SER A 20 19.65 -21.65 -18.81
N ASP A 21 18.35 -21.95 -18.72
CA ASP A 21 17.34 -22.32 -19.73
C ASP A 21 15.93 -21.85 -19.32
N ASP A 22 15.06 -21.70 -20.32
CA ASP A 22 13.62 -21.57 -20.22
C ASP A 22 13.01 -22.64 -19.29
N SER A 23 12.63 -22.22 -18.09
CA SER A 23 11.40 -22.70 -17.48
C SER A 23 10.43 -21.53 -17.47
N SER A 24 9.66 -21.43 -18.55
CA SER A 24 8.36 -20.79 -18.53
C SER A 24 7.53 -21.46 -17.43
N SER A 25 7.66 -20.96 -16.20
CA SER A 25 6.55 -21.01 -15.26
C SER A 25 5.50 -20.09 -15.83
N THR A 26 4.74 -20.67 -16.76
CA THR A 26 3.37 -20.28 -16.98
C THR A 26 2.70 -20.32 -15.60
N ASP A 27 2.67 -19.17 -14.93
CA ASP A 27 1.77 -18.93 -13.81
C ASP A 27 0.36 -18.88 -14.40
N ASN A 28 -0.12 -20.08 -14.73
CA ASN A 28 -1.49 -20.36 -15.07
C ASN A 28 -2.33 -20.05 -13.84
N ASN A 29 -2.87 -18.84 -13.83
CA ASN A 29 -4.24 -18.55 -13.47
C ASN A 29 -4.75 -19.34 -12.25
N ASN A 30 -4.36 -18.87 -11.07
CA ASN A 30 -5.08 -19.15 -9.85
C ASN A 30 -5.34 -17.80 -9.19
N ASN A 31 -6.61 -17.39 -9.13
CA ASN A 31 -7.09 -16.23 -8.38
C ASN A 31 -6.91 -16.45 -6.86
N ASN A 32 -5.66 -16.63 -6.41
CA ASN A 32 -5.27 -16.85 -5.03
C ASN A 32 -3.85 -16.30 -4.76
N GLY A 33 -3.48 -15.19 -5.41
CA GLY A 33 -2.29 -14.43 -5.02
C GLY A 33 -2.52 -13.84 -3.63
N GLY A 34 -1.70 -14.18 -2.64
CA GLY A 34 -1.82 -13.64 -1.28
C GLY A 34 -1.66 -12.12 -1.20
N ILE A 35 -1.83 -11.56 0.00
CA ILE A 35 -1.53 -10.14 0.23
C ILE A 35 0.00 -9.95 0.22
N SER A 36 0.45 -8.95 -0.53
CA SER A 36 1.87 -8.61 -0.72
C SER A 36 2.54 -8.20 0.60
N ASN A 37 3.85 -8.44 0.70
CA ASN A 37 4.70 -7.98 1.79
C ASN A 37 5.45 -6.68 1.46
N ASN A 38 5.24 -6.12 0.27
CA ASN A 38 5.79 -4.84 -0.17
C ASN A 38 4.91 -3.68 0.33
N PRO A 39 5.40 -2.43 0.32
CA PRO A 39 4.56 -1.25 0.55
C PRO A 39 3.29 -1.28 -0.30
N VAL A 40 2.21 -0.67 0.20
CA VAL A 40 0.94 -0.60 -0.51
C VAL A 40 1.14 0.06 -1.89
N SER A 41 0.75 -0.66 -2.93
CA SER A 41 0.74 -0.19 -4.31
C SER A 41 -0.47 -0.79 -5.04
N GLY A 42 -0.73 -0.31 -6.25
CA GLY A 42 -1.77 -0.86 -7.10
C GLY A 42 -2.06 0.05 -8.28
N THR A 43 -3.28 -0.02 -8.78
CA THR A 43 -3.74 0.76 -9.93
C THR A 43 -4.95 1.61 -9.54
N LEU A 44 -5.01 2.84 -10.02
CA LEU A 44 -6.17 3.74 -9.89
C LEU A 44 -6.55 4.25 -11.29
N TYR A 45 -7.69 3.80 -11.83
CA TYR A 45 -8.15 4.13 -13.19
C TYR A 45 -7.13 3.82 -14.30
N GLY A 46 -6.37 2.74 -14.12
CA GLY A 46 -5.32 2.33 -15.06
C GLY A 46 -3.94 2.97 -14.82
N ASP A 47 -3.83 3.91 -13.87
CA ASP A 47 -2.55 4.52 -13.49
C ASP A 47 -1.96 3.82 -12.25
N ASP A 48 -0.70 3.40 -12.35
CA ASP A 48 0.02 2.76 -11.26
C ASP A 48 0.32 3.76 -10.13
N PHE A 49 0.13 3.35 -8.88
CA PHE A 49 0.51 4.13 -7.70
C PHE A 49 1.29 3.30 -6.68
N THR A 50 2.03 4.01 -5.82
CA THR A 50 2.61 3.47 -4.59
C THR A 50 2.37 4.47 -3.47
N ILE A 51 1.84 4.00 -2.34
CA ILE A 51 1.58 4.84 -1.17
C ILE A 51 2.91 5.31 -0.58
N GLY A 52 3.05 6.62 -0.41
CA GLY A 52 4.16 7.25 0.27
C GLY A 52 3.95 7.35 1.78
N GLY A 53 2.69 7.45 2.22
CA GLY A 53 2.32 7.57 3.62
C GLY A 53 0.84 7.84 3.83
N GLY A 54 0.54 8.50 4.95
CA GLY A 54 -0.83 8.79 5.38
C GLY A 54 -1.01 8.59 6.87
N TYR A 55 -2.25 8.52 7.32
CA TYR A 55 -2.59 8.44 8.74
C TYR A 55 -3.86 7.63 9.00
N ALA A 56 -4.08 7.23 10.24
CA ALA A 56 -5.26 6.50 10.68
C ALA A 56 -6.04 7.32 11.72
N ARG A 57 -7.36 7.21 11.68
CA ARG A 57 -8.25 7.72 12.75
C ARG A 57 -9.10 6.59 13.28
N MET A 58 -9.26 6.55 14.59
CA MET A 58 -10.18 5.62 15.24
C MET A 58 -11.58 6.22 15.30
N GLN A 59 -12.58 5.42 14.93
CA GLN A 59 -13.98 5.83 14.90
C GLN A 59 -14.87 4.69 15.34
N THR A 60 -16.02 4.99 15.95
CA THR A 60 -17.05 3.99 16.24
C THR A 60 -18.11 4.02 15.12
N ILE A 61 -18.24 2.93 14.37
CA ILE A 61 -19.21 2.78 13.29
C ILE A 61 -20.12 1.59 13.64
N ASN A 62 -21.42 1.83 13.78
CA ASN A 62 -22.39 0.79 14.17
C ASN A 62 -21.95 0.00 15.41
N GLU A 63 -21.52 0.71 16.45
CA GLU A 63 -21.05 0.12 17.72
C GLU A 63 -19.73 -0.68 17.63
N VAL A 64 -19.05 -0.64 16.48
CA VAL A 64 -17.75 -1.29 16.27
C VAL A 64 -16.65 -0.24 16.15
N GLU A 65 -15.62 -0.35 17.00
CA GLU A 65 -14.39 0.42 16.83
C GLU A 65 -13.69 0.02 15.53
N SER A 66 -13.44 1.02 14.70
CA SER A 66 -12.94 0.87 13.35
C SER A 66 -11.82 1.88 13.10
N PHE A 67 -10.83 1.49 12.32
CA PHE A 67 -9.91 2.42 11.72
C PHE A 67 -10.47 2.93 10.40
N THR A 68 -10.36 4.24 10.20
CA THR A 68 -10.36 4.87 8.89
C THR A 68 -8.92 5.23 8.56
N LEU A 69 -8.33 4.52 7.62
CA LEU A 69 -6.98 4.68 7.11
C LEU A 69 -7.03 5.60 5.90
N TYR A 70 -6.34 6.73 5.97
CA TYR A 70 -6.14 7.68 4.89
C TYR A 70 -4.74 7.43 4.33
N MET A 71 -4.65 7.02 3.08
CA MET A 71 -3.39 6.70 2.41
C MET A 71 -3.29 7.49 1.12
N THR A 72 -2.07 7.91 0.78
CA THR A 72 -1.79 8.64 -0.45
C THR A 72 -0.36 8.41 -0.91
N ASP A 73 -0.01 8.84 -2.12
CA ASP A 73 1.35 8.81 -2.66
C ASP A 73 2.29 9.81 -1.97
N GLU A 74 1.74 10.80 -1.26
CA GLU A 74 2.48 11.74 -0.42
C GLU A 74 2.73 11.19 1.01
N ASN A 75 3.76 11.70 1.68
CA ASN A 75 3.98 11.42 3.10
C ASN A 75 3.25 12.48 3.94
N LEU A 76 2.03 12.14 4.39
CA LEU A 76 1.19 13.00 5.22
C LEU A 76 1.22 12.57 6.69
N ASP A 77 1.28 13.56 7.59
CA ASP A 77 1.13 13.40 9.03
C ASP A 77 -0.30 13.82 9.50
N CYS A 78 -0.58 13.70 10.80
CA CYS A 78 -1.91 13.93 11.37
C CYS A 78 -2.48 15.35 11.19
N ASP A 79 -1.60 16.35 11.06
CA ASP A 79 -1.97 17.75 10.91
C ASP A 79 -2.15 18.17 9.45
N ASP A 80 -1.78 17.29 8.51
CA ASP A 80 -1.88 17.57 7.09
C ASP A 80 -3.30 17.38 6.57
N ALA A 81 -3.68 18.21 5.61
CA ALA A 81 -4.90 17.97 4.85
C ALA A 81 -4.72 16.70 4.00
N PHE A 82 -5.76 15.89 3.89
CA PHE A 82 -5.73 14.72 3.02
C PHE A 82 -5.64 15.16 1.55
N SER A 83 -4.47 14.95 0.93
CA SER A 83 -4.10 15.38 -0.42
C SER A 83 -3.31 14.30 -1.18
N GLY A 84 -2.80 14.65 -2.36
CA GLY A 84 -2.01 13.79 -3.25
C GLY A 84 -2.76 13.43 -4.52
N ASP A 85 -2.04 12.79 -5.45
CA ASP A 85 -2.58 12.37 -6.75
C ASP A 85 -3.41 11.08 -6.61
N PHE A 86 -3.13 10.27 -5.57
CA PHE A 86 -3.79 8.98 -5.35
C PHE A 86 -4.39 8.83 -3.93
N PRO A 87 -5.37 9.66 -3.53
CA PRO A 87 -5.99 9.54 -2.22
C PRO A 87 -6.90 8.31 -2.13
N ILE A 88 -6.60 7.43 -1.17
CA ILE A 88 -7.33 6.19 -0.90
C ILE A 88 -7.75 6.15 0.57
N VAL A 89 -9.02 5.81 0.81
CA VAL A 89 -9.56 5.64 2.16
C VAL A 89 -9.94 4.18 2.39
N VAL A 90 -9.37 3.55 3.41
CA VAL A 90 -9.71 2.18 3.82
C VAL A 90 -10.39 2.20 5.18
N ARG A 91 -11.55 1.56 5.29
CA ARG A 91 -12.24 1.36 6.57
C ARG A 91 -12.17 -0.11 6.95
N THR A 92 -11.90 -0.39 8.22
CA THR A 92 -11.77 -1.76 8.75
C THR A 92 -12.02 -1.76 10.26
N PRO A 93 -12.50 -2.86 10.87
CA PRO A 93 -12.48 -3.01 12.32
C PRO A 93 -11.06 -2.87 12.89
N SER A 94 -10.94 -2.34 14.10
CA SER A 94 -9.64 -2.00 14.72
C SER A 94 -8.89 -3.18 15.33
N ALA A 95 -9.59 -4.28 15.63
CA ALA A 95 -9.00 -5.45 16.28
C ALA A 95 -7.88 -6.09 15.45
N ILE A 96 -6.85 -6.61 16.11
CA ILE A 96 -5.75 -7.38 15.48
C ILE A 96 -6.32 -8.71 14.96
N ALA A 97 -6.64 -8.76 13.67
CA ALA A 97 -7.23 -9.90 12.99
C ALA A 97 -7.17 -9.73 11.47
N THR A 98 -7.62 -10.76 10.74
CA THR A 98 -7.98 -10.66 9.32
C THR A 98 -9.45 -10.29 9.21
N HIS A 99 -9.74 -9.20 8.49
CA HIS A 99 -11.07 -8.64 8.27
C HIS A 99 -11.45 -8.76 6.79
N THR A 100 -12.56 -9.44 6.53
CA THR A 100 -13.18 -9.55 5.20
C THR A 100 -14.62 -9.03 5.18
N THR A 101 -15.11 -8.56 6.34
CA THR A 101 -16.42 -7.94 6.55
C THR A 101 -16.24 -6.64 7.34
N GLY A 102 -17.22 -5.74 7.26
CA GLY A 102 -17.09 -4.41 7.87
C GLY A 102 -15.91 -3.60 7.30
N THR A 103 -15.43 -4.00 6.12
CA THR A 103 -14.23 -3.45 5.49
C THR A 103 -14.61 -2.87 4.13
N ALA A 104 -14.08 -1.71 3.79
CA ALA A 104 -14.31 -1.08 2.50
C ALA A 104 -13.09 -0.26 2.06
N ILE A 105 -12.91 -0.13 0.75
CA ILE A 105 -11.91 0.74 0.14
C ILE A 105 -12.64 1.77 -0.71
N SER A 106 -12.32 3.04 -0.52
CA SER A 106 -12.79 4.15 -1.33
C SER A 106 -11.62 4.67 -2.14
N PHE A 107 -11.72 4.55 -3.46
CA PHE A 107 -10.76 5.05 -4.42
C PHE A 107 -11.23 6.40 -4.94
N ASN A 108 -10.38 7.43 -4.92
CA ASN A 108 -10.72 8.71 -5.52
C ASN A 108 -10.88 8.58 -7.04
N ASP A 109 -11.86 9.28 -7.61
CA ASP A 109 -12.00 9.43 -9.05
C ASP A 109 -11.14 10.62 -9.53
N PRO A 110 -10.10 10.43 -10.35
CA PRO A 110 -9.24 11.53 -10.80
C PRO A 110 -9.98 12.53 -11.70
N GLY A 111 -11.17 12.18 -12.22
CA GLY A 111 -12.02 13.06 -13.00
C GLY A 111 -13.02 13.89 -12.20
N SER A 112 -13.12 13.69 -10.88
CA SER A 112 -14.10 14.37 -10.02
C SER A 112 -13.64 14.46 -8.55
N ASP A 113 -14.45 15.05 -7.67
CA ASP A 113 -14.20 15.02 -6.22
C ASP A 113 -14.84 13.79 -5.55
N ASP A 114 -15.37 12.85 -6.34
CA ASP A 114 -16.08 11.67 -5.84
C ASP A 114 -15.12 10.53 -5.49
N PHE A 115 -15.65 9.59 -4.69
CA PHE A 115 -14.98 8.34 -4.38
C PHE A 115 -15.84 7.14 -4.80
N ILE A 116 -15.21 6.14 -5.41
CA ILE A 116 -15.83 4.85 -5.67
C ILE A 116 -15.46 3.89 -4.54
N SER A 117 -16.49 3.40 -3.86
CA SER A 117 -16.34 2.46 -2.75
C SER A 117 -16.56 1.01 -3.17
N VAL A 118 -15.66 0.13 -2.78
CA VAL A 118 -15.82 -1.33 -2.86
C VAL A 118 -15.82 -1.94 -1.47
N GLY A 119 -16.83 -2.76 -1.17
CA GLY A 119 -16.93 -3.50 0.10
C GLY A 119 -16.76 -5.02 -0.05
N SER A 120 -17.00 -5.56 -1.25
CA SER A 120 -16.84 -6.99 -1.53
C SER A 120 -15.43 -7.31 -2.01
N GLY A 121 -14.87 -8.45 -1.59
CA GLY A 121 -13.55 -8.90 -2.04
C GLY A 121 -12.38 -8.12 -1.44
N VAL A 122 -12.66 -7.26 -0.45
CA VAL A 122 -11.63 -6.54 0.31
C VAL A 122 -11.17 -7.41 1.48
N THR A 123 -9.86 -7.46 1.70
CA THR A 123 -9.25 -8.07 2.88
C THR A 123 -8.29 -7.07 3.52
N VAL A 124 -8.45 -6.82 4.81
CA VAL A 124 -7.50 -6.04 5.61
C VAL A 124 -7.02 -6.90 6.77
N ILE A 125 -5.72 -6.97 6.99
CA ILE A 125 -5.11 -7.67 8.13
C ILE A 125 -4.50 -6.63 9.04
N ILE A 126 -5.07 -6.42 10.22
CA ILE A 126 -4.40 -5.62 11.27
C ILE A 126 -3.45 -6.56 12.01
N THR A 127 -2.15 -6.23 11.97
CA THR A 127 -1.10 -7.07 12.56
C THR A 127 -0.55 -6.50 13.86
N GLU A 128 -0.62 -5.18 14.04
CA GLU A 128 -0.11 -4.49 15.21
C GLU A 128 -0.90 -3.19 15.43
N VAL A 129 -1.27 -2.93 16.68
CA VAL A 129 -1.83 -1.65 17.13
C VAL A 129 -1.08 -1.24 18.38
N THR A 130 -0.59 -0.01 18.38
CA THR A 130 0.03 0.65 19.53
C THR A 130 -0.71 1.96 19.79
N ASP A 131 -0.30 2.72 20.80
CA ASP A 131 -0.93 4.00 21.12
C ASP A 131 -0.84 5.02 19.98
N THR A 132 0.20 4.95 19.16
CA THR A 132 0.49 5.96 18.12
C THR A 132 0.56 5.40 16.71
N MET A 133 0.45 4.09 16.52
CA MET A 133 0.67 3.44 15.22
C MET A 133 -0.25 2.24 15.02
N VAL A 134 -0.75 2.09 13.79
CA VAL A 134 -1.39 0.88 13.28
C VAL A 134 -0.58 0.32 12.11
N LYS A 135 -0.35 -0.99 12.12
CA LYS A 135 0.30 -1.70 11.02
C LYS A 135 -0.58 -2.84 10.53
N GLY A 136 -0.50 -3.08 9.24
CA GLY A 136 -1.29 -4.13 8.64
C GLY A 136 -1.00 -4.35 7.17
N LYS A 137 -1.93 -5.06 6.54
CA LYS A 137 -1.92 -5.33 5.11
C LYS A 137 -3.30 -5.09 4.53
N VAL A 138 -3.37 -4.71 3.28
CA VAL A 138 -4.62 -4.48 2.56
C VAL A 138 -4.55 -5.16 1.19
N LYS A 139 -5.67 -5.72 0.76
CA LYS A 139 -5.90 -6.15 -0.61
C LYS A 139 -7.35 -5.86 -1.01
N GLY A 140 -7.55 -5.29 -2.19
CA GLY A 140 -8.87 -5.10 -2.76
C GLY A 140 -8.79 -4.69 -4.23
N ALA A 141 -9.89 -4.83 -4.96
CA ALA A 141 -9.98 -4.39 -6.33
C ALA A 141 -11.42 -3.99 -6.69
N SER A 142 -11.54 -3.05 -7.62
CA SER A 142 -12.77 -2.68 -8.32
C SER A 142 -12.60 -3.01 -9.80
N THR A 143 -13.20 -4.11 -10.25
CA THR A 143 -13.09 -4.54 -11.65
C THR A 143 -13.87 -3.64 -12.61
N SER A 144 -14.77 -2.78 -12.11
CA SER A 144 -15.53 -1.84 -12.94
C SER A 144 -14.74 -0.58 -13.31
N THR A 145 -13.70 -0.25 -12.56
CA THR A 145 -12.94 1.01 -12.70
C THR A 145 -11.44 0.81 -12.79
N ASP A 146 -10.99 -0.43 -13.02
CA ASP A 146 -9.57 -0.79 -13.08
C ASP A 146 -8.76 -0.28 -11.88
N ASN A 147 -9.36 -0.44 -10.69
CA ASN A 147 -8.70 -0.10 -9.43
C ASN A 147 -8.25 -1.36 -8.72
N ASP A 148 -7.04 -1.36 -8.19
CA ASP A 148 -6.57 -2.37 -7.26
C ASP A 148 -5.63 -1.76 -6.22
N ILE A 149 -5.46 -2.50 -5.13
CA ILE A 149 -4.56 -2.13 -4.05
C ILE A 149 -4.09 -3.40 -3.36
N ASN A 150 -2.79 -3.50 -3.09
CA ASN A 150 -2.19 -4.64 -2.43
C ASN A 150 -0.89 -4.25 -1.72
N GLY A 151 -0.75 -4.59 -0.44
CA GLY A 151 0.52 -4.44 0.27
C GLY A 151 0.40 -4.21 1.76
N THR A 152 1.49 -3.77 2.36
CA THR A 152 1.65 -3.52 3.79
C THR A 152 1.68 -2.04 4.09
N PHE A 153 0.99 -1.62 5.14
CA PHE A 153 0.99 -0.25 5.64
C PHE A 153 1.46 -0.16 7.08
N SER A 154 1.96 1.01 7.45
CA SER A 154 2.33 1.39 8.81
C SER A 154 2.03 2.88 8.96
N LEU A 155 0.92 3.21 9.62
CA LEU A 155 0.38 4.57 9.66
C LEU A 155 0.31 5.08 11.11
N PRO A 156 0.63 6.36 11.36
CA PRO A 156 0.36 7.01 12.63
C PRO A 156 -1.14 7.04 12.93
N ILE A 157 -1.50 6.91 14.21
CA ILE A 157 -2.87 7.09 14.70
C ILE A 157 -3.01 8.53 15.18
N CYS A 158 -4.00 9.23 14.64
CA CYS A 158 -4.35 10.59 15.01
C CYS A 158 -5.57 10.61 15.92
N GLU A 159 -5.59 11.58 16.84
CA GLU A 159 -6.72 11.89 17.71
C GLU A 159 -7.86 12.63 16.99
#